data_AF-A0A6A8DCD4-F1
#
_entry.id   AF-A0A6A8DCD4-F1
#
_cell.length_a   1.000
_cell.length_b   1.000
_cell.length_c   1.000
_cell.angle_alpha   90.00
_cell.angle_beta   90.00
_cell.angle_gamma   90.00
#
_symmetry.space_group_name_H-M   'P 1'
#
loop_
_entity.id
_entity.type
_entity.pdbx_description
1 polymer ?
#
loop_
_entity_poly.entity_id
_entity_poly.type
_entity_poly.pdbx_seq_one_letter_code
_entity_poly.pdbx_strand_id
1 'polypeptide(L)'
;MYSNQSYEQLIHQLKQQINDLNKYVDYLNQYINNKNIYEYQIQGIKIEKVKGTFQLGQLIEKELIDRDGIHRFSVGEVKITEIEDTGTVGLGVTEKGTKEKKEIITPEEATGEVKTIYENIKLLLSVENVPMFFQTLSMEEEILKKVWSIIQKKWDSSNEFMSFYETVLKLLEDITNFEETESILEHETYIILADSIEEQIKSIRVIHYLIELFLPGYFEKYKEQNTIADPVKLEFNSSSPNEQTSTQQIIDAIKSTFDLNELPESYKKLSNQPSILNYVFYSIVKPTVVSNDANKYSTTIQESLSNLPMNLSLEIEKNQLSSEQQGFLFSTLIAYLNNYQKYILLEYLLLQV
;
A
#
# COMPACT_ATOMS: atom_id res chain seq x y z
N MET A 1 42.06 39.95 -13.33
CA MET A 1 41.28 38.99 -14.15
C MET A 1 40.59 37.96 -13.24
N TYR A 2 39.63 38.39 -12.41
CA TYR A 2 38.89 37.51 -11.48
C TYR A 2 37.35 37.63 -11.60
N SER A 3 36.85 38.43 -12.55
CA SER A 3 35.42 38.69 -12.71
C SER A 3 34.69 37.62 -13.52
N ASN A 4 35.31 37.07 -14.59
CA ASN A 4 34.60 36.15 -15.49
C ASN A 4 34.23 34.80 -14.86
N GLN A 5 35.09 34.23 -14.01
CA GLN A 5 34.78 32.96 -13.32
C GLN A 5 33.65 33.12 -12.29
N SER A 6 33.57 34.27 -11.61
CA SER A 6 32.49 34.58 -10.68
C SER A 6 31.15 34.77 -11.41
N TYR A 7 31.17 35.40 -12.59
CA TYR A 7 29.96 35.52 -13.43
C TYR A 7 29.51 34.20 -14.02
N GLU A 8 30.44 33.32 -14.44
CA GLU A 8 30.08 31.99 -14.95
C GLU A 8 29.45 31.10 -13.86
N GLN A 9 29.98 31.15 -12.64
CA GLN A 9 29.38 30.43 -11.50
C GLN A 9 28.00 30.96 -11.15
N LEU A 10 27.82 32.29 -11.15
CA LEU A 10 26.53 32.91 -10.91
C LEU A 10 25.50 32.56 -12.01
N ILE A 11 25.93 32.58 -13.28
CA ILE A 11 25.08 32.17 -14.41
C ILE A 11 24.69 30.68 -14.27
N HIS A 12 25.60 29.82 -13.83
CA HIS A 12 25.29 28.40 -13.63
C HIS A 12 24.27 28.19 -12.50
N GLN A 13 24.44 28.88 -11.38
CA GLN A 13 23.48 28.84 -10.27
C GLN A 13 22.10 29.38 -10.67
N LEU A 14 22.05 30.48 -11.41
CA LEU A 14 20.79 31.03 -11.91
C LEU A 14 20.09 30.08 -12.87
N LYS A 15 20.83 29.38 -13.74
CA LYS A 15 20.25 28.35 -14.63
C LYS A 15 19.69 27.17 -13.83
N GLN A 16 20.36 26.76 -12.76
CA GLN A 16 19.90 25.70 -11.89
C GLN A 16 18.61 26.10 -11.16
N GLN A 17 18.56 27.31 -10.60
CA GLN A 17 17.35 27.86 -9.97
C GLN A 17 16.17 27.99 -10.94
N ILE A 18 16.41 28.41 -12.18
CA ILE A 18 15.37 28.47 -13.22
C ILE A 18 14.84 27.06 -13.52
N ASN A 19 15.73 26.06 -13.60
CA ASN A 19 15.32 24.69 -13.85
C ASN A 19 14.48 24.12 -12.69
N ASP A 20 14.89 24.40 -11.44
CA ASP A 20 14.16 23.96 -10.25
C ASP A 20 12.79 24.65 -10.14
N LEU A 21 12.70 25.94 -10.48
CA LEU A 21 11.44 26.67 -10.57
C LEU A 21 10.51 26.10 -11.65
N ASN A 22 11.04 25.75 -12.83
CA ASN A 22 10.24 25.13 -13.88
C ASN A 22 9.69 23.78 -13.45
N LYS A 23 10.50 22.93 -12.80
CA LYS A 23 10.04 21.67 -12.20
C LYS A 23 8.95 21.89 -11.17
N TYR A 24 9.07 22.93 -10.35
CA TYR A 24 8.06 23.26 -9.35
C TYR A 24 6.76 23.78 -9.97
N VAL A 25 6.84 24.57 -11.04
CA VAL A 25 5.67 25.00 -11.82
C VAL A 25 4.99 23.81 -12.49
N ASP A 26 5.75 22.87 -13.05
CA ASP A 26 5.21 21.64 -13.62
C ASP A 26 4.54 20.78 -12.55
N TYR A 27 5.14 20.68 -11.36
CA TYR A 27 4.53 20.04 -10.19
C TYR A 27 3.22 20.72 -9.78
N LEU A 28 3.18 22.06 -9.70
CA LEU A 28 1.96 22.80 -9.35
C LEU A 28 0.89 22.67 -10.43
N ASN A 29 1.26 22.70 -11.70
CA ASN A 29 0.34 22.49 -12.82
C ASN A 29 -0.20 21.06 -12.81
N GLN A 30 0.63 20.06 -12.51
CA GLN A 30 0.17 18.70 -12.27
C GLN A 30 -0.76 18.63 -11.06
N TYR A 31 -0.41 19.29 -9.96
CA TYR A 31 -1.26 19.33 -8.76
C TYR A 31 -2.63 19.96 -9.02
N ILE A 32 -2.67 21.05 -9.80
CA ILE A 32 -3.91 21.74 -10.17
C ILE A 32 -4.71 20.91 -11.19
N ASN A 33 -4.05 20.32 -12.19
CA ASN A 33 -4.70 19.54 -13.24
C ASN A 33 -5.12 18.13 -12.79
N ASN A 34 -4.46 17.58 -11.76
CA ASN A 34 -4.74 16.25 -11.21
C ASN A 34 -5.61 16.31 -9.94
N LYS A 35 -5.97 17.50 -9.44
CA LYS A 35 -7.02 17.60 -8.43
C LYS A 35 -8.35 17.33 -9.11
N ASN A 36 -8.86 16.12 -8.89
CA ASN A 36 -10.19 15.75 -9.32
C ASN A 36 -11.20 16.74 -8.72
N ILE A 37 -11.89 17.49 -9.60
CA ILE A 37 -13.03 18.31 -9.19
C ILE A 37 -14.27 17.46 -9.40
N TYR A 38 -14.90 17.06 -8.30
CA TYR A 38 -16.13 16.29 -8.33
C TYR A 38 -17.31 17.24 -8.15
N GLU A 39 -18.12 17.41 -9.18
CA GLU A 39 -19.34 18.21 -9.10
C GLU A 39 -20.57 17.31 -8.94
N TYR A 40 -21.33 17.53 -7.87
CA TYR A 40 -22.55 16.77 -7.57
C TYR A 40 -23.75 17.69 -7.70
N GLN A 41 -24.71 17.33 -8.56
CA GLN A 41 -25.98 18.04 -8.70
C GLN A 41 -27.10 17.24 -8.03
N ILE A 42 -27.57 17.73 -6.89
CA ILE A 42 -28.67 17.14 -6.12
C ILE A 42 -29.94 17.92 -6.41
N GLN A 43 -30.91 17.30 -7.07
CA GLN A 43 -32.15 18.00 -7.44
C GLN A 43 -33.00 18.37 -6.22
N GLY A 44 -33.06 17.50 -5.20
CA GLY A 44 -33.63 17.90 -3.92
C GLY A 44 -33.47 16.89 -2.78
N ILE A 45 -33.61 17.37 -1.54
CA ILE A 45 -33.65 16.58 -0.31
C ILE A 45 -34.99 16.80 0.39
N LYS A 46 -35.63 15.70 0.83
CA LYS A 46 -36.83 15.75 1.67
C LYS A 46 -36.56 15.10 3.02
N ILE A 47 -36.84 15.82 4.10
CA ILE A 47 -36.72 15.35 5.49
C ILE A 47 -38.10 15.46 6.15
N GLU A 48 -38.57 14.36 6.74
CA GLU A 48 -39.94 14.28 7.25
C GLU A 48 -40.07 14.77 8.69
N LYS A 49 -39.16 14.39 9.61
CA LYS A 49 -39.17 14.85 11.01
C LYS A 49 -37.77 14.82 11.63
N VAL A 50 -37.39 15.87 12.38
CA VAL A 50 -36.08 15.98 13.07
C VAL A 50 -36.26 16.21 14.56
N LYS A 51 -35.51 15.48 15.41
CA LYS A 51 -35.48 15.65 16.87
C LYS A 51 -34.03 15.59 17.39
N GLY A 52 -33.52 16.70 17.93
CA GLY A 52 -32.15 16.83 18.47
C GLY A 52 -31.16 17.60 17.58
N THR A 53 -29.88 17.60 17.94
CA THR A 53 -28.81 18.29 17.20
C THR A 53 -28.28 17.41 16.08
N PHE A 54 -28.58 17.77 14.83
CA PHE A 54 -27.97 17.16 13.65
C PHE A 54 -26.79 18.03 13.21
N GLN A 55 -25.56 17.55 13.42
CA GLN A 55 -24.32 18.29 13.13
C GLN A 55 -23.76 17.82 11.77
N LEU A 56 -23.43 18.78 10.89
CA LEU A 56 -22.85 18.51 9.58
C LEU A 56 -21.38 18.93 9.57
N GLY A 57 -20.52 17.94 9.83
CA GLY A 57 -19.13 17.90 9.41
C GLY A 57 -18.91 16.66 8.54
N GLN A 58 -17.68 16.43 8.08
CA GLN A 58 -17.30 15.21 7.38
C GLN A 58 -17.47 14.01 8.32
N LEU A 59 -18.58 13.29 8.22
CA LEU A 59 -18.70 11.94 8.77
C LEU A 59 -18.35 10.97 7.65
N ILE A 60 -17.06 10.71 7.52
CA ILE A 60 -16.52 9.67 6.62
C ILE A 60 -16.54 8.36 7.40
N GLU A 61 -17.57 7.54 7.21
CA GLU A 61 -17.60 6.18 7.79
C GLU A 61 -16.69 5.22 6.97
N LYS A 62 -16.43 5.53 5.69
CA LYS A 62 -15.46 4.85 4.82
C LYS A 62 -14.79 5.84 3.88
N GLU A 63 -13.47 5.71 3.72
CA GLU A 63 -12.62 6.64 2.97
C GLU A 63 -13.19 7.01 1.60
N LEU A 64 -13.20 8.31 1.29
CA LEU A 64 -13.39 8.81 -0.06
C LEU A 64 -12.31 8.20 -0.96
N ILE A 65 -12.67 7.89 -2.21
CA ILE A 65 -11.76 7.38 -3.23
C ILE A 65 -10.55 8.33 -3.43
N ASP A 66 -10.73 9.62 -3.14
CA ASP A 66 -9.67 10.64 -3.11
C ASP A 66 -9.98 11.66 -1.99
N ARG A 67 -9.25 11.61 -0.87
CA ARG A 67 -9.39 12.57 0.26
C ARG A 67 -8.93 13.98 -0.09
N ASP A 68 -8.11 14.15 -1.13
CA ASP A 68 -7.45 15.41 -1.47
C ASP A 68 -8.12 16.16 -2.65
N GLY A 69 -9.16 15.55 -3.25
CA GLY A 69 -9.99 16.12 -4.33
C GLY A 69 -10.88 17.30 -3.88
N ILE A 70 -11.26 18.16 -4.83
CA ILE A 70 -12.20 19.27 -4.57
C ILE A 70 -13.62 18.79 -4.87
N HIS A 71 -14.44 18.59 -3.84
CA HIS A 71 -15.84 18.17 -3.99
C HIS A 71 -16.76 19.39 -3.92
N ARG A 72 -17.51 19.67 -4.99
CA ARG A 72 -18.48 20.77 -5.10
C ARG A 72 -19.91 20.21 -5.18
N PHE A 73 -20.75 20.59 -4.23
CA PHE A 73 -22.15 20.15 -4.17
C PHE A 73 -23.07 21.31 -4.56
N SER A 74 -23.95 21.08 -5.54
CA SER A 74 -25.02 22.00 -5.96
C SER A 74 -26.37 21.36 -5.64
N VAL A 75 -27.21 22.05 -4.88
CA VAL A 75 -28.48 21.49 -4.39
C VAL A 75 -29.63 22.38 -4.84
N GLY A 76 -30.60 21.79 -5.54
CA GLY A 76 -31.79 22.47 -6.03
C GLY A 76 -32.77 22.85 -4.91
N GLU A 77 -33.37 21.87 -4.26
CA GLU A 77 -34.41 22.11 -3.23
C GLU A 77 -34.17 21.31 -1.94
N VAL A 78 -34.38 21.92 -0.77
CA VAL A 78 -34.42 21.20 0.51
C VAL A 78 -35.78 21.43 1.15
N LYS A 79 -36.53 20.35 1.36
CA LYS A 79 -37.86 20.38 1.97
C LYS A 79 -37.85 19.65 3.31
N ILE A 80 -38.05 20.40 4.39
CA ILE A 80 -38.27 19.82 5.72
C ILE A 80 -39.71 19.99 6.12
N THR A 81 -40.33 18.90 6.56
CA THR A 81 -41.77 18.86 6.82
C THR A 81 -42.10 19.16 8.29
N GLU A 82 -41.23 18.79 9.24
CA GLU A 82 -41.45 19.02 10.67
C GLU A 82 -40.11 19.17 11.43
N ILE A 83 -39.95 20.24 12.20
CA ILE A 83 -38.80 20.50 13.08
C ILE A 83 -39.32 20.60 14.52
N GLU A 84 -38.89 19.68 15.39
CA GLU A 84 -39.10 19.83 16.83
C GLU A 84 -37.85 20.52 17.42
N ASP A 85 -38.02 21.69 18.06
CA ASP A 85 -37.01 22.60 18.63
C ASP A 85 -36.27 23.57 17.66
N THR A 86 -35.16 24.17 18.13
CA THR A 86 -34.42 25.32 17.55
C THR A 86 -33.39 24.89 16.49
N GLY A 87 -33.78 24.07 15.52
CA GLY A 87 -32.86 23.45 14.54
C GLY A 87 -32.52 24.29 13.31
N THR A 88 -31.26 24.21 12.86
CA THR A 88 -30.75 24.66 11.54
C THR A 88 -30.50 23.44 10.63
N VAL A 89 -30.43 23.61 9.29
CA VAL A 89 -30.57 22.55 8.26
C VAL A 89 -29.34 22.44 7.35
N GLY A 90 -28.94 21.23 6.91
CA GLY A 90 -28.01 21.03 5.78
C GLY A 90 -28.03 19.63 5.12
N LEU A 91 -27.18 19.40 4.09
CA LEU A 91 -27.19 18.26 3.16
C LEU A 91 -25.92 17.38 3.19
N GLY A 92 -26.05 16.09 2.87
CA GLY A 92 -24.93 15.15 2.65
C GLY A 92 -25.18 14.17 1.48
N VAL A 93 -24.10 13.62 0.91
CA VAL A 93 -24.12 12.66 -0.21
C VAL A 93 -23.48 11.35 0.23
N THR A 94 -24.10 10.22 -0.14
CA THR A 94 -23.53 8.89 0.05
C THR A 94 -23.63 8.17 -1.29
N GLU A 95 -22.53 7.62 -1.78
CA GLU A 95 -22.53 6.88 -3.04
C GLU A 95 -23.09 5.48 -2.79
N LYS A 96 -24.33 5.24 -3.23
CA LYS A 96 -24.93 3.90 -3.24
C LYS A 96 -24.50 3.17 -4.51
N GLY A 97 -23.24 2.74 -4.55
CA GLY A 97 -22.74 1.86 -5.60
C GLY A 97 -23.03 0.40 -5.27
N THR A 98 -24.11 -0.17 -5.81
CA THR A 98 -24.13 -1.61 -6.12
C THR A 98 -23.21 -1.83 -7.33
N LYS A 99 -21.90 -1.65 -7.18
CA LYS A 99 -20.95 -2.24 -8.10
C LYS A 99 -20.85 -3.71 -7.68
N GLU A 100 -21.20 -4.62 -8.59
CA GLU A 100 -20.85 -6.03 -8.44
C GLU A 100 -19.38 -6.08 -8.05
N LYS A 101 -19.06 -6.72 -6.93
CA LYS A 101 -17.66 -6.98 -6.58
C LYS A 101 -17.10 -7.82 -7.71
N LYS A 102 -16.31 -7.22 -8.60
CA LYS A 102 -15.56 -7.98 -9.59
C LYS A 102 -14.68 -8.95 -8.81
N GLU A 103 -14.78 -10.24 -9.10
CA GLU A 103 -14.01 -11.25 -8.40
C GLU A 103 -12.57 -11.28 -8.93
N ILE A 104 -11.63 -11.64 -8.06
CA ILE A 104 -10.23 -11.86 -8.44
C ILE A 104 -10.20 -13.06 -9.38
N ILE A 105 -9.50 -12.96 -10.52
CA ILE A 105 -9.36 -14.06 -11.46
C ILE A 105 -8.10 -14.83 -11.10
N THR A 106 -8.26 -16.03 -10.56
CA THR A 106 -7.13 -16.91 -10.21
C THR A 106 -6.37 -17.39 -11.45
N PRO A 107 -5.10 -17.81 -11.33
CA PRO A 107 -4.34 -18.34 -12.45
C PRO A 107 -4.99 -19.55 -13.13
N GLU A 108 -5.73 -20.36 -12.38
CA GLU A 108 -6.47 -21.53 -12.87
C GLU A 108 -7.69 -21.15 -13.71
N GLU A 109 -8.33 -20.03 -13.36
CA GLU A 109 -9.52 -19.49 -14.04
C GLU A 109 -9.17 -18.54 -15.19
N ALA A 110 -7.93 -18.04 -15.22
CA ALA A 110 -7.47 -17.11 -16.23
C ALA A 110 -7.53 -17.73 -17.63
N THR A 111 -8.10 -16.99 -18.58
CA THR A 111 -8.18 -17.39 -19.99
C THR A 111 -7.64 -16.29 -20.91
N GLY A 112 -7.34 -16.66 -22.15
CA GLY A 112 -6.92 -15.71 -23.20
C GLY A 112 -5.67 -14.89 -22.84
N GLU A 113 -5.80 -13.57 -22.96
CA GLU A 113 -4.70 -12.62 -22.77
C GLU A 113 -4.24 -12.56 -21.30
N VAL A 114 -5.17 -12.59 -20.34
CA VAL A 114 -4.84 -12.58 -18.89
C VAL A 114 -3.94 -13.74 -18.51
N LYS A 115 -4.26 -14.95 -19.00
CA LYS A 115 -3.42 -16.14 -18.77
C LYS A 115 -2.01 -15.96 -19.33
N THR A 116 -1.91 -15.40 -20.53
CA THR A 116 -0.62 -15.11 -21.18
C THR A 116 0.20 -14.10 -20.36
N ILE A 117 -0.46 -13.06 -19.85
CA ILE A 117 0.18 -12.07 -18.96
C ILE A 117 0.70 -12.74 -17.69
N TYR A 118 -0.11 -13.58 -17.05
CA TYR A 118 0.29 -14.32 -15.85
C TYR A 118 1.50 -15.23 -16.07
N GLU A 119 1.52 -16.01 -17.14
CA GLU A 119 2.66 -16.87 -17.48
C GLU A 119 3.93 -16.04 -17.68
N ASN A 120 3.82 -14.89 -18.35
CA ASN A 120 4.98 -14.02 -18.56
C ASN A 120 5.44 -13.30 -17.29
N ILE A 121 4.53 -12.94 -16.38
CA ILE A 121 4.88 -12.37 -15.07
C ILE A 121 5.70 -13.38 -14.28
N LYS A 122 5.26 -14.65 -14.23
CA LYS A 122 6.01 -15.72 -13.56
C LYS A 122 7.41 -15.90 -14.12
N LEU A 123 7.54 -15.88 -15.45
CA LEU A 123 8.85 -15.95 -16.10
C LEU A 123 9.73 -14.74 -15.76
N LEU A 124 9.20 -13.53 -15.89
CA LEU A 124 9.94 -12.28 -15.65
C LEU A 124 10.40 -12.17 -14.20
N LEU A 125 9.52 -12.46 -13.25
CA LEU A 125 9.86 -12.43 -11.83
C LEU A 125 10.62 -13.70 -11.41
N SER A 126 10.62 -14.76 -12.22
CA SER A 126 11.18 -16.06 -11.86
C SER A 126 10.61 -16.56 -10.53
N VAL A 127 9.28 -16.72 -10.48
CA VAL A 127 8.50 -17.18 -9.31
C VAL A 127 7.55 -18.30 -9.71
N GLU A 128 7.14 -19.13 -8.77
CA GLU A 128 6.27 -20.29 -9.02
C GLU A 128 4.79 -19.89 -9.24
N ASN A 129 4.27 -18.96 -8.43
CA ASN A 129 2.90 -18.49 -8.54
C ASN A 129 2.81 -17.04 -9.01
N VAL A 130 1.63 -16.67 -9.52
CA VAL A 130 1.35 -15.29 -9.91
C VAL A 130 1.12 -14.48 -8.64
N PRO A 131 1.88 -13.40 -8.38
CA PRO A 131 1.69 -12.64 -7.15
C PRO A 131 0.28 -12.05 -7.05
N MET A 132 -0.29 -12.07 -5.84
CA MET A 132 -1.66 -11.63 -5.57
C MET A 132 -1.95 -10.18 -6.02
N PHE A 133 -0.92 -9.32 -6.02
CA PHE A 133 -0.99 -7.98 -6.61
C PHE A 133 -1.50 -8.01 -8.06
N PHE A 134 -0.92 -8.85 -8.92
CA PHE A 134 -1.33 -8.95 -10.32
C PHE A 134 -2.68 -9.63 -10.49
N GLN A 135 -2.99 -10.59 -9.63
CA GLN A 135 -4.33 -11.20 -9.60
C GLN A 135 -5.41 -10.17 -9.25
N THR A 136 -5.11 -9.25 -8.33
CA THR A 136 -6.04 -8.17 -8.00
C THR A 136 -6.24 -7.22 -9.17
N LEU A 137 -5.16 -6.89 -9.91
CA LEU A 137 -5.28 -6.06 -11.10
C LEU A 137 -6.16 -6.68 -12.19
N SER A 138 -6.29 -8.01 -12.24
CA SER A 138 -7.13 -8.69 -13.24
C SER A 138 -8.64 -8.47 -13.04
N MET A 139 -9.07 -7.97 -11.87
CA MET A 139 -10.45 -7.52 -11.65
C MET A 139 -10.81 -6.42 -12.65
N GLU A 140 -9.83 -5.67 -13.14
CA GLU A 140 -9.94 -4.68 -14.21
C GLU A 140 -8.91 -5.01 -15.30
N GLU A 141 -9.24 -5.93 -16.20
CA GLU A 141 -8.33 -6.48 -17.23
C GLU A 141 -7.51 -5.41 -17.97
N GLU A 142 -8.10 -4.27 -18.32
CA GLU A 142 -7.40 -3.16 -19.00
C GLU A 142 -6.27 -2.55 -18.14
N ILE A 143 -6.44 -2.53 -16.81
CA ILE A 143 -5.39 -2.08 -15.88
C ILE A 143 -4.26 -3.08 -15.85
N LEU A 144 -4.54 -4.39 -15.75
CA LEU A 144 -3.53 -5.43 -15.82
C LEU A 144 -2.72 -5.35 -17.13
N LYS A 145 -3.39 -5.21 -18.28
CA LYS A 145 -2.74 -5.05 -19.59
C LYS A 145 -1.84 -3.82 -19.63
N LYS A 146 -2.33 -2.69 -19.12
CA LYS A 146 -1.56 -1.45 -19.12
C LYS A 146 -0.32 -1.55 -18.23
N VAL A 147 -0.48 -2.08 -17.02
CA VAL A 147 0.62 -2.33 -16.08
C VAL A 147 1.63 -3.29 -16.70
N TRP A 148 1.17 -4.37 -17.31
CA TRP A 148 2.05 -5.34 -17.98
C TRP A 148 2.84 -4.72 -19.13
N SER A 149 2.19 -3.93 -19.99
CA SER A 149 2.87 -3.21 -21.09
C SER A 149 3.98 -2.28 -20.59
N ILE A 150 3.78 -1.63 -19.43
CA ILE A 150 4.79 -0.77 -18.80
C ILE A 150 5.96 -1.62 -18.27
N ILE A 151 5.65 -2.72 -17.57
CA ILE A 151 6.64 -3.65 -17.00
C ILE A 151 7.54 -4.22 -18.11
N GLN A 152 6.96 -4.71 -19.21
CA GLN A 152 7.71 -5.28 -20.34
C GLN A 152 8.63 -4.28 -21.03
N LYS A 153 8.26 -2.99 -21.05
CA LYS A 153 9.13 -1.94 -21.61
C LYS A 153 10.29 -1.61 -20.68
N LYS A 154 10.14 -1.85 -19.38
CA LYS A 154 11.12 -1.49 -18.36
C LYS A 154 12.12 -2.62 -18.09
N TRP A 155 11.65 -3.86 -18.05
CA TRP A 155 12.46 -5.03 -17.71
C TRP A 155 12.38 -6.09 -18.81
N ASP A 156 13.55 -6.61 -19.18
CA ASP A 156 13.74 -7.65 -20.20
C ASP A 156 14.19 -8.99 -19.60
N SER A 157 14.53 -9.02 -18.31
CA SER A 157 15.11 -10.17 -17.61
C SER A 157 14.83 -10.13 -16.11
N SER A 158 15.03 -11.27 -15.43
CA SER A 158 14.75 -11.43 -14.00
C SER A 158 15.86 -10.93 -13.06
N ASN A 159 17.03 -10.55 -13.62
CA ASN A 159 18.24 -10.25 -12.84
C ASN A 159 18.04 -9.14 -11.80
N GLU A 160 17.31 -8.07 -12.14
CA GLU A 160 17.04 -6.97 -11.21
C GLU A 160 16.18 -7.43 -10.02
N PHE A 161 15.21 -8.31 -10.27
CA PHE A 161 14.33 -8.86 -9.23
C PHE A 161 15.10 -9.81 -8.31
N MET A 162 15.98 -10.65 -8.86
CA MET A 162 16.83 -11.55 -8.06
C MET A 162 17.79 -10.75 -7.18
N SER A 163 18.47 -9.75 -7.74
CA SER A 163 19.40 -8.91 -6.97
C SER A 163 18.70 -8.12 -5.85
N PHE A 164 17.49 -7.61 -6.13
CA PHE A 164 16.67 -6.96 -5.10
C PHE A 164 16.23 -7.95 -4.02
N TYR A 165 15.82 -9.15 -4.41
CA TYR A 165 15.44 -10.21 -3.48
C TYR A 165 16.60 -10.59 -2.54
N GLU A 166 17.79 -10.86 -3.07
CA GLU A 166 18.98 -11.15 -2.27
C GLU A 166 19.34 -10.02 -1.30
N THR A 167 19.15 -8.76 -1.72
CA THR A 167 19.39 -7.59 -0.88
C THR A 167 18.42 -7.56 0.31
N VAL A 168 17.14 -7.83 0.06
CA VAL A 168 16.11 -7.84 1.12
C VAL A 168 16.28 -9.05 2.04
N LEU A 169 16.65 -10.23 1.52
CA LEU A 169 16.95 -11.39 2.35
C LEU A 169 18.10 -11.11 3.32
N LYS A 170 19.21 -10.56 2.82
CA LYS A 170 20.35 -10.21 3.67
C LYS A 170 19.96 -9.20 4.75
N LEU A 171 19.11 -8.23 4.40
CA LEU A 171 18.56 -7.29 5.38
C LEU A 171 17.76 -8.02 6.48
N LEU A 172 16.90 -8.96 6.08
CA LEU A 172 16.09 -9.75 7.01
C LEU A 172 16.98 -10.59 7.93
N GLU A 173 18.04 -11.21 7.42
CA GLU A 173 19.05 -11.92 8.22
C GLU A 173 19.72 -10.98 9.25
N ASP A 174 20.17 -9.80 8.83
CA ASP A 174 20.89 -8.85 9.68
C ASP A 174 20.06 -8.34 10.88
N ILE A 175 18.74 -8.26 10.74
CA ILE A 175 17.81 -7.78 11.79
C ILE A 175 17.23 -8.90 12.67
N THR A 176 17.38 -10.17 12.26
CA THR A 176 16.77 -11.33 12.93
C THR A 176 17.86 -12.30 13.41
N ASN A 177 18.71 -11.82 14.33
CA ASN A 177 19.80 -12.63 14.87
C ASN A 177 19.29 -13.55 16.00
N PHE A 178 18.41 -14.50 15.66
CA PHE A 178 17.90 -15.50 16.60
C PHE A 178 18.86 -16.69 16.70
N GLU A 179 19.00 -17.27 17.89
CA GLU A 179 19.73 -18.53 18.05
C GLU A 179 18.98 -19.63 17.29
N GLU A 180 19.69 -20.44 16.50
CA GLU A 180 19.11 -21.57 15.75
C GLU A 180 18.30 -22.47 16.71
N THR A 181 16.99 -22.48 16.55
CA THR A 181 16.11 -23.42 17.24
C THR A 181 15.84 -24.66 16.40
N GLU A 182 15.53 -25.78 17.06
CA GLU A 182 15.07 -26.98 16.36
C GLU A 182 13.78 -26.64 15.59
N SER A 183 13.83 -26.79 14.27
CA SER A 183 12.73 -26.57 13.32
C SER A 183 11.41 -27.17 13.81
N ILE A 184 10.45 -26.33 14.18
CA ILE A 184 9.14 -26.77 14.69
C ILE A 184 8.11 -26.92 13.55
N LEU A 185 8.31 -26.24 12.42
CA LEU A 185 7.38 -26.27 11.29
C LEU A 185 7.61 -27.50 10.39
N GLU A 186 6.57 -27.88 9.66
CA GLU A 186 6.68 -28.91 8.62
C GLU A 186 7.46 -28.37 7.41
N HIS A 187 8.28 -29.21 6.76
CA HIS A 187 9.13 -28.81 5.63
C HIS A 187 8.36 -28.09 4.50
N GLU A 188 7.16 -28.56 4.18
CA GLU A 188 6.28 -27.95 3.18
C GLU A 188 5.87 -26.51 3.56
N THR A 189 5.70 -26.23 4.86
CA THR A 189 5.38 -24.88 5.33
C THR A 189 6.55 -23.92 5.11
N TYR A 190 7.80 -24.38 5.29
CA TYR A 190 8.98 -23.56 4.99
C TYR A 190 9.07 -23.20 3.50
N ILE A 191 8.82 -24.16 2.61
CA ILE A 191 8.84 -23.92 1.16
C ILE A 191 7.79 -22.87 0.80
N ILE A 192 6.54 -23.07 1.25
CA ILE A 192 5.44 -22.13 0.97
C ILE A 192 5.75 -20.71 1.50
N LEU A 193 6.36 -20.61 2.68
CA LEU A 193 6.76 -19.32 3.25
C LEU A 193 7.87 -18.65 2.43
N ALA A 194 8.90 -19.41 2.04
CA ALA A 194 10.00 -18.91 1.23
C ALA A 194 9.50 -18.39 -0.13
N ASP A 195 8.64 -19.16 -0.79
CA ASP A 195 8.03 -18.79 -2.08
C ASP A 195 7.16 -17.53 -1.94
N SER A 196 6.34 -17.46 -0.89
CA SER A 196 5.50 -16.30 -0.58
C SER A 196 6.33 -15.03 -0.36
N ILE A 197 7.42 -15.13 0.41
CA ILE A 197 8.34 -14.02 0.66
C ILE A 197 9.01 -13.57 -0.64
N GLU A 198 9.49 -14.50 -1.45
CA GLU A 198 10.12 -14.20 -2.75
C GLU A 198 9.14 -13.46 -3.68
N GLU A 199 7.92 -13.97 -3.81
CA GLU A 199 6.85 -13.37 -4.61
C GLU A 199 6.54 -11.93 -4.16
N GLN A 200 6.41 -11.72 -2.85
CA GLN A 200 6.09 -10.41 -2.28
C GLN A 200 7.24 -9.41 -2.46
N ILE A 201 8.49 -9.81 -2.21
CA ILE A 201 9.66 -8.94 -2.38
C ILE A 201 9.80 -8.51 -3.84
N LYS A 202 9.72 -9.46 -4.78
CA LYS A 202 9.83 -9.14 -6.21
C LYS A 202 8.66 -8.27 -6.69
N SER A 203 7.48 -8.46 -6.11
CA SER A 203 6.32 -7.61 -6.40
C SER A 203 6.46 -6.19 -5.85
N ILE A 204 7.04 -6.01 -4.66
CA ILE A 204 7.35 -4.67 -4.11
C ILE A 204 8.20 -3.87 -5.09
N ARG A 205 9.16 -4.51 -5.77
CA ARG A 205 9.99 -3.82 -6.76
C ARG A 205 9.18 -3.23 -7.90
N VAL A 206 8.22 -4.01 -8.41
CA VAL A 206 7.29 -3.56 -9.45
C VAL A 206 6.39 -2.44 -8.92
N ILE A 207 5.79 -2.64 -7.75
CA ILE A 207 4.89 -1.67 -7.11
C ILE A 207 5.59 -0.33 -6.90
N HIS A 208 6.81 -0.33 -6.34
CA HIS A 208 7.59 0.87 -6.13
C HIS A 208 7.83 1.62 -7.43
N TYR A 209 8.24 0.91 -8.49
CA TYR A 209 8.43 1.52 -9.80
C TYR A 209 7.15 2.15 -10.35
N LEU A 210 6.01 1.45 -10.24
CA LEU A 210 4.72 1.98 -10.69
C LEU A 210 4.27 3.18 -9.86
N ILE A 211 4.50 3.19 -8.54
CA ILE A 211 4.19 4.34 -7.69
C ILE A 211 4.99 5.56 -8.11
N GLU A 212 6.30 5.45 -8.28
CA GLU A 212 7.10 6.60 -8.73
C GLU A 212 6.75 7.05 -10.16
N LEU A 213 6.32 6.11 -11.01
CA LEU A 213 5.91 6.39 -12.37
C LEU A 213 4.58 7.18 -12.42
N PHE A 214 3.60 6.78 -11.60
CA PHE A 214 2.25 7.35 -11.61
C PHE A 214 2.03 8.46 -10.57
N LEU A 215 2.73 8.42 -9.45
CA LEU A 215 2.67 9.33 -8.31
C LEU A 215 4.09 9.83 -7.94
N PRO A 216 4.77 10.60 -8.82
CA PRO A 216 6.13 11.07 -8.55
C PRO A 216 6.21 11.86 -7.24
N GLY A 217 7.23 11.58 -6.42
CA GLY A 217 7.44 12.25 -5.14
C GLY A 217 6.55 11.74 -4.00
N TYR A 218 5.78 10.67 -4.22
CA TYR A 218 5.03 9.99 -3.15
C TYR A 218 5.96 9.60 -2.00
N PHE A 219 7.07 8.92 -2.28
CA PHE A 219 7.99 8.44 -1.24
C PHE A 219 8.71 9.61 -0.52
N GLU A 220 9.03 10.69 -1.22
CA GLU A 220 9.61 11.90 -0.60
C GLU A 220 8.62 12.55 0.38
N LYS A 221 7.34 12.66 0.00
CA LYS A 221 6.28 13.26 0.83
C LYS A 221 5.96 12.44 2.09
N TYR A 222 6.02 11.12 1.99
CA TYR A 222 5.59 10.20 3.06
C TYR A 222 6.76 9.53 3.79
N LYS A 223 8.01 9.94 3.54
CA LYS A 223 9.23 9.38 4.14
C LYS A 223 9.19 9.29 5.68
N GLU A 224 8.58 10.28 6.34
CA GLU A 224 8.50 10.36 7.80
C GLU A 224 7.39 9.48 8.41
N GLN A 225 6.51 8.88 7.61
CA GLN A 225 5.39 8.03 8.07
C GLN A 225 5.71 6.53 8.04
N ASN A 226 6.97 6.15 7.83
CA ASN A 226 7.40 4.78 7.48
C ASN A 226 7.51 3.78 8.66
N THR A 227 6.90 4.07 9.82
CA THR A 227 6.83 3.09 10.90
C THR A 227 5.86 1.98 10.54
N ILE A 228 6.34 0.74 10.43
CA ILE A 228 5.50 -0.43 10.10
C ILE A 228 4.97 -1.14 11.34
N ALA A 229 5.57 -0.88 12.52
CA ALA A 229 5.19 -1.48 13.78
C ALA A 229 5.15 -0.43 14.90
N ASP A 230 4.05 -0.41 15.66
CA ASP A 230 3.88 0.43 16.84
C ASP A 230 4.02 -0.41 18.12
N PRO A 231 5.14 -0.28 18.88
CA PRO A 231 5.36 -1.08 20.07
C PRO A 231 4.33 -0.79 21.19
N VAL A 232 3.67 0.37 21.18
CA VAL A 232 2.66 0.73 22.20
C VAL A 232 1.40 -0.12 22.03
N LYS A 233 1.10 -0.56 20.80
CA LYS A 233 -0.08 -1.39 20.49
C LYS A 233 0.12 -2.88 20.76
N LEU A 234 1.33 -3.27 21.18
CA LEU A 234 1.72 -4.66 21.48
C LEU A 234 1.33 -5.09 22.91
N GLU A 235 0.79 -4.19 23.73
CA GLU A 235 0.39 -4.49 25.11
C GLU A 235 -1.00 -5.16 25.19
N PHE A 236 -1.11 -6.16 26.05
CA PHE A 236 -2.40 -6.72 26.43
C PHE A 236 -3.01 -5.83 27.51
N ASN A 237 -4.23 -5.35 27.29
CA ASN A 237 -5.09 -4.83 28.36
C ASN A 237 -5.57 -6.01 29.24
N SER A 238 -4.65 -6.72 29.91
CA SER A 238 -5.01 -7.81 30.81
C SER A 238 -5.37 -7.24 32.18
N SER A 239 -6.63 -7.39 32.58
CA SER A 239 -7.14 -6.93 33.89
C SER A 239 -6.71 -7.84 35.05
N SER A 240 -5.95 -8.91 34.80
CA SER A 240 -5.45 -9.81 35.86
C SER A 240 -4.19 -10.59 35.46
N PRO A 241 -3.22 -10.75 36.38
CA PRO A 241 -1.91 -11.37 36.12
C PRO A 241 -1.92 -12.90 35.90
N ASN A 242 -3.09 -13.55 35.91
CA ASN A 242 -3.24 -15.02 35.82
C ASN A 242 -4.05 -15.49 34.59
N GLU A 243 -4.49 -14.60 33.70
CA GLU A 243 -5.18 -15.02 32.47
C GLU A 243 -4.17 -15.46 31.42
N GLN A 244 -4.28 -16.72 30.97
CA GLN A 244 -3.57 -17.18 29.78
C GLN A 244 -4.03 -16.35 28.59
N THR A 245 -3.08 -15.74 27.87
CA THR A 245 -3.37 -15.03 26.63
C THR A 245 -3.97 -16.00 25.61
N SER A 246 -5.17 -15.68 25.12
CA SER A 246 -5.83 -16.48 24.08
C SER A 246 -5.16 -16.29 22.72
N THR A 247 -5.27 -17.30 21.84
CA THR A 247 -4.87 -17.23 20.42
C THR A 247 -5.39 -15.96 19.74
N GLN A 248 -6.65 -15.60 20.00
CA GLN A 248 -7.27 -14.41 19.41
C GLN A 248 -6.63 -13.11 19.91
N GLN A 249 -6.32 -13.02 21.20
CA GLN A 249 -5.62 -11.85 21.74
C GLN A 249 -4.23 -11.67 21.10
N ILE A 250 -3.50 -12.76 20.85
CA ILE A 250 -2.21 -12.70 20.14
C ILE A 250 -2.40 -12.22 18.70
N ILE A 251 -3.36 -12.79 17.97
CA ILE A 251 -3.67 -12.37 16.59
C ILE A 251 -4.04 -10.89 16.54
N ASP A 252 -4.91 -10.44 17.45
CA ASP A 252 -5.34 -9.05 17.51
C ASP A 252 -4.19 -8.10 17.88
N ALA A 253 -3.29 -8.52 18.78
CA ALA A 253 -2.09 -7.76 19.14
C ALA A 253 -1.11 -7.63 17.96
N ILE A 254 -0.92 -8.69 17.16
CA ILE A 254 -0.09 -8.62 15.94
C ILE A 254 -0.76 -7.66 14.94
N LYS A 255 -2.06 -7.82 14.70
CA LYS A 255 -2.80 -6.95 13.78
C LYS A 255 -2.75 -5.47 14.18
N SER A 256 -2.98 -5.16 15.46
CA SER A 256 -2.94 -3.78 15.96
C SER A 256 -1.54 -3.17 15.83
N THR A 257 -0.51 -3.94 16.20
CA THR A 257 0.91 -3.51 16.15
C THR A 257 1.34 -3.15 14.75
N PHE A 258 1.01 -3.99 13.77
CA PHE A 258 1.38 -3.78 12.38
C PHE A 258 0.34 -2.99 11.59
N ASP A 259 -0.74 -2.52 12.20
CA ASP A 259 -1.85 -1.84 11.52
C ASP A 259 -2.35 -2.63 10.30
N LEU A 260 -2.76 -3.87 10.56
CA LEU A 260 -3.21 -4.85 9.57
C LEU A 260 -4.68 -5.19 9.79
N ASN A 261 -5.47 -5.14 8.72
CA ASN A 261 -6.84 -5.68 8.73
C ASN A 261 -6.83 -7.21 8.84
N GLU A 262 -5.91 -7.85 8.12
CA GLU A 262 -5.73 -9.29 8.05
C GLU A 262 -4.26 -9.68 8.20
N LEU A 263 -4.00 -10.87 8.77
CA LEU A 263 -2.65 -11.44 8.81
C LEU A 263 -2.39 -12.23 7.52
N PRO A 264 -1.11 -12.48 7.17
CA PRO A 264 -0.75 -13.43 6.13
C PRO A 264 -1.43 -14.79 6.31
N GLU A 265 -1.72 -15.49 5.21
CA GLU A 265 -2.37 -16.81 5.24
C GLU A 265 -1.60 -17.84 6.09
N SER A 266 -0.28 -17.75 6.10
CA SER A 266 0.61 -18.55 6.97
C SER A 266 0.26 -18.39 8.46
N TYR A 267 0.05 -17.15 8.93
CA TYR A 267 -0.39 -16.88 10.30
C TYR A 267 -1.84 -17.29 10.57
N LYS A 268 -2.73 -17.21 9.57
CA LYS A 268 -4.10 -17.73 9.72
C LYS A 268 -4.08 -19.24 10.01
N LYS A 269 -3.19 -20.01 9.38
CA LYS A 269 -3.02 -21.45 9.66
C LYS A 269 -2.53 -21.73 11.09
N LEU A 270 -1.68 -20.87 11.66
CA LEU A 270 -1.18 -20.97 13.04
C LEU A 270 -2.26 -20.83 14.11
N SER A 271 -3.43 -20.28 13.78
CA SER A 271 -4.57 -20.26 14.71
C SER A 271 -4.97 -21.65 15.21
N ASN A 272 -4.70 -22.69 14.42
CA ASN A 272 -4.93 -24.09 14.76
C ASN A 272 -3.77 -24.73 15.55
N GLN A 273 -2.67 -24.00 15.79
CA GLN A 273 -1.48 -24.46 16.51
C GLN A 273 -1.07 -23.45 17.61
N PRO A 274 -1.85 -23.37 18.72
CA PRO A 274 -1.66 -22.32 19.73
C PRO A 274 -0.27 -22.31 20.39
N SER A 275 0.39 -23.46 20.53
CA SER A 275 1.74 -23.54 21.10
C SER A 275 2.78 -22.85 20.22
N ILE A 276 2.73 -23.10 18.90
CA ILE A 276 3.62 -22.48 17.92
C ILE A 276 3.34 -20.99 17.84
N LEU A 277 2.07 -20.58 17.78
CA LEU A 277 1.70 -19.16 17.76
C LEU A 277 2.19 -18.41 19.03
N ASN A 278 2.06 -19.02 20.21
CA ASN A 278 2.58 -18.44 21.45
C ASN A 278 4.11 -18.25 21.41
N TYR A 279 4.84 -19.27 20.93
CA TYR A 279 6.29 -19.19 20.79
C TYR A 279 6.70 -18.09 19.79
N VAL A 280 6.13 -18.11 18.58
CA VAL A 280 6.34 -17.07 17.55
C VAL A 280 6.12 -15.68 18.13
N PHE A 281 5.01 -15.49 18.84
CA PHE A 281 4.68 -14.18 19.38
C PHE A 281 5.66 -13.72 20.46
N TYR A 282 5.86 -14.53 21.51
CA TYR A 282 6.63 -14.10 22.68
C TYR A 282 8.14 -14.13 22.48
N SER A 283 8.65 -15.07 21.68
CA SER A 283 10.09 -15.29 21.49
C SER A 283 10.65 -14.57 20.27
N ILE A 284 9.81 -14.23 19.28
CA ILE A 284 10.28 -13.71 17.99
C ILE A 284 9.64 -12.35 17.66
N VAL A 285 8.31 -12.30 17.47
CA VAL A 285 7.61 -11.07 17.03
C VAL A 285 7.74 -9.96 18.06
N LYS A 286 7.40 -10.24 19.32
CA LYS A 286 7.43 -9.23 20.39
C LYS A 286 8.84 -8.66 20.60
N PRO A 287 9.89 -9.48 20.73
CA PRO A 287 11.27 -8.97 20.80
C PRO A 287 11.64 -8.07 19.61
N THR A 288 11.33 -8.49 18.38
CA THR A 288 11.64 -7.72 17.14
C THR A 288 10.97 -6.35 17.11
N VAL A 289 9.74 -6.25 17.61
CA VAL A 289 9.00 -4.99 17.70
C VAL A 289 9.57 -4.11 18.82
N VAL A 290 9.83 -4.67 20.00
CA VAL A 290 10.33 -3.94 21.17
C VAL A 290 11.76 -3.43 20.96
N SER A 291 12.62 -4.18 20.26
CA SER A 291 13.98 -3.75 19.88
C SER A 291 14.00 -2.71 18.76
N ASN A 292 12.83 -2.39 18.19
CA ASN A 292 12.64 -1.52 17.03
C ASN A 292 13.25 -2.05 15.72
N ASP A 293 13.61 -3.33 15.65
CA ASP A 293 14.20 -3.93 14.44
C ASP A 293 13.21 -4.00 13.29
N ALA A 294 11.92 -4.19 13.59
CA ALA A 294 10.85 -4.11 12.59
C ALA A 294 10.81 -2.75 11.85
N ASN A 295 11.05 -1.63 12.54
CA ASN A 295 11.06 -0.31 11.89
C ASN A 295 12.39 0.00 11.19
N LYS A 296 13.52 -0.56 11.67
CA LYS A 296 14.81 -0.49 10.96
C LYS A 296 14.69 -1.17 9.61
N TYR A 297 14.13 -2.38 9.58
CA TYR A 297 13.82 -3.12 8.36
C TYR A 297 13.07 -2.28 7.32
N SER A 298 11.93 -1.70 7.72
CA SER A 298 11.12 -0.85 6.83
C SER A 298 11.94 0.30 6.27
N THR A 299 12.68 1.00 7.14
CA THR A 299 13.48 2.16 6.75
C THR A 299 14.55 1.77 5.72
N THR A 300 15.25 0.66 5.92
CA THR A 300 16.32 0.24 5.01
C THR A 300 15.80 -0.30 3.68
N ILE A 301 14.62 -0.96 3.65
CA ILE A 301 13.95 -1.29 2.37
C ILE A 301 13.64 -0.02 1.59
N GLN A 302 13.06 0.98 2.25
CA GLN A 302 12.68 2.24 1.61
C GLN A 302 13.90 2.98 1.04
N GLU A 303 15.02 3.01 1.79
CA GLU A 303 16.28 3.56 1.30
C GLU A 303 16.83 2.78 0.09
N SER A 304 16.77 1.44 0.13
CA SER A 304 17.21 0.58 -0.96
C SER A 304 16.39 0.80 -2.24
N LEU A 305 15.08 0.99 -2.09
CA LEU A 305 14.18 1.30 -3.18
C LEU A 305 14.41 2.70 -3.77
N SER A 306 14.69 3.70 -2.92
CA SER A 306 14.90 5.10 -3.30
C SER A 306 16.22 5.35 -4.04
N ASN A 307 17.26 4.54 -3.79
CA ASN A 307 18.60 4.72 -4.36
C ASN A 307 18.75 4.21 -5.81
N LEU A 308 17.67 3.74 -6.43
CA LEU A 308 17.73 3.11 -7.75
C LEU A 308 17.53 4.17 -8.86
N PRO A 309 18.43 4.23 -9.87
CA PRO A 309 18.36 5.24 -10.92
C PRO A 309 17.07 5.06 -11.74
N MET A 310 16.15 6.00 -11.55
CA MET A 310 14.91 6.08 -12.29
C MET A 310 15.11 6.87 -13.59
N ASN A 311 15.42 6.15 -14.67
CA ASN A 311 15.23 6.68 -16.02
C ASN A 311 13.73 6.69 -16.36
N LEU A 312 13.00 7.67 -15.81
CA LEU A 312 11.59 7.93 -16.09
C LEU A 312 11.40 8.62 -17.46
N SER A 313 12.14 8.18 -18.47
CA SER A 313 12.03 8.71 -19.85
C SER A 313 10.96 8.00 -20.67
N LEU A 314 10.19 7.08 -20.07
CA LEU A 314 9.00 6.56 -20.71
C LEU A 314 7.99 7.71 -20.73
N GLU A 315 7.74 8.25 -21.92
CA GLU A 315 6.49 8.96 -22.22
C GLU A 315 5.36 7.97 -21.92
N ILE A 316 4.94 7.92 -20.66
CA ILE A 316 3.70 7.27 -20.30
C ILE A 316 2.67 8.10 -21.01
N GLU A 317 1.96 7.51 -21.96
CA GLU A 317 0.66 8.03 -22.35
C GLU A 317 -0.24 7.91 -21.10
N LYS A 318 -0.13 8.90 -20.19
CA LYS A 318 -0.87 9.01 -18.92
C LYS A 318 -2.38 9.07 -19.15
N ASN A 319 -2.81 9.22 -20.40
CA ASN A 319 -4.19 9.48 -20.82
C ASN A 319 -4.98 8.24 -21.25
N GLN A 320 -4.51 7.02 -20.97
CA GLN A 320 -5.21 5.79 -21.41
C GLN A 320 -6.09 5.12 -20.35
N LEU A 321 -5.93 5.43 -19.06
CA LEU A 321 -6.79 4.91 -17.99
C LEU A 321 -7.82 5.97 -17.58
N SER A 322 -9.07 5.55 -17.35
CA SER A 322 -10.11 6.42 -16.79
C SER A 322 -9.79 6.79 -15.34
N SER A 323 -10.40 7.86 -14.81
CA SER A 323 -10.19 8.27 -13.42
C SER A 323 -10.55 7.17 -12.41
N GLU A 324 -11.57 6.36 -12.70
CA GLU A 324 -11.93 5.21 -11.85
C GLU A 324 -10.84 4.14 -11.87
N GLN A 325 -10.28 3.85 -13.04
CA GLN A 325 -9.19 2.88 -13.19
C GLN A 325 -7.90 3.36 -12.53
N GLN A 326 -7.61 4.66 -12.63
CA GLN A 326 -6.49 5.28 -11.93
C GLN A 326 -6.67 5.19 -10.41
N GLY A 327 -7.86 5.52 -9.90
CA GLY A 327 -8.18 5.39 -8.47
C GLY A 327 -8.03 3.95 -7.95
N PHE A 328 -8.50 2.97 -8.73
CA PHE A 328 -8.29 1.55 -8.41
C PHE A 328 -6.81 1.17 -8.41
N LEU A 329 -6.05 1.56 -9.44
CA LEU A 329 -4.63 1.24 -9.55
C LEU A 329 -3.84 1.86 -8.37
N PHE A 330 -4.07 3.13 -8.06
CA PHE A 330 -3.33 3.83 -7.01
C PHE A 330 -3.64 3.28 -5.62
N SER A 331 -4.92 3.03 -5.31
CA SER A 331 -5.32 2.41 -4.04
C SER A 331 -4.74 0.99 -3.91
N THR A 332 -4.74 0.21 -4.99
CA THR A 332 -4.15 -1.13 -5.03
C THR A 332 -2.63 -1.08 -4.80
N LEU A 333 -1.91 -0.21 -5.51
CA LEU A 333 -0.45 -0.04 -5.35
C LEU A 333 -0.08 0.31 -3.91
N ILE A 334 -0.75 1.30 -3.32
CA ILE A 334 -0.48 1.74 -1.94
C ILE A 334 -0.82 0.63 -0.94
N ALA A 335 -1.97 -0.03 -1.11
CA ALA A 335 -2.39 -1.13 -0.23
C ALA A 335 -1.38 -2.28 -0.24
N TYR A 336 -0.93 -2.70 -1.42
CA TYR A 336 0.06 -3.79 -1.53
C TYR A 336 1.45 -3.38 -1.05
N LEU A 337 1.89 -2.14 -1.32
CA LEU A 337 3.14 -1.62 -0.76
C LEU A 337 3.13 -1.70 0.78
N ASN A 338 2.05 -1.22 1.40
CA ASN A 338 1.90 -1.19 2.85
C ASN A 338 1.80 -2.59 3.47
N ASN A 339 1.05 -3.50 2.83
CA ASN A 339 0.84 -4.85 3.35
C ASN A 339 2.05 -5.75 3.15
N TYR A 340 2.65 -5.78 1.95
CA TYR A 340 3.74 -6.71 1.65
C TYR A 340 4.96 -6.49 2.53
N GLN A 341 5.32 -5.24 2.86
CA GLN A 341 6.44 -5.01 3.78
C GLN A 341 6.23 -5.69 5.14
N LYS A 342 5.00 -5.56 5.68
CA LYS A 342 4.60 -6.17 6.96
C LYS A 342 4.51 -7.69 6.86
N TYR A 343 3.95 -8.19 5.76
CA TYR A 343 3.77 -9.62 5.52
C TYR A 343 5.11 -10.34 5.35
N ILE A 344 6.02 -9.80 4.52
CA ILE A 344 7.39 -10.32 4.37
C ILE A 344 8.07 -10.45 5.73
N LEU A 345 8.02 -9.41 6.56
CA LEU A 345 8.64 -9.46 7.89
C LEU A 345 8.01 -10.54 8.76
N LEU A 346 6.68 -10.58 8.85
CA LEU A 346 5.98 -11.59 9.65
C LEU A 346 6.29 -13.01 9.18
N GLU A 347 6.17 -13.27 7.88
CA GLU A 347 6.46 -14.58 7.29
C GLU A 347 7.91 -15.00 7.46
N TYR A 348 8.84 -14.04 7.36
CA TYR A 348 10.25 -14.30 7.62
C TYR A 348 10.53 -14.60 9.09
N LEU A 349 9.89 -13.89 10.02
CA LEU A 349 9.98 -14.20 11.46
C LEU A 349 9.42 -15.59 11.77
N LEU A 350 8.39 -16.03 11.05
CA LEU A 350 7.86 -17.38 11.16
C LEU A 350 8.83 -18.44 10.62
N LEU A 351 9.62 -18.14 9.58
CA LEU A 351 10.69 -19.03 9.09
C LEU A 351 11.80 -19.28 10.14
N GLN A 352 11.91 -18.44 11.18
CA GLN A 352 12.92 -18.59 12.25
C GLN A 352 12.47 -19.54 13.37
N VAL A 353 11.27 -20.10 13.27
CA VAL A 353 10.70 -21.13 14.16
C VAL A 353 11.02 -22.49 13.60
#